data_AF-A0A1X7D0Q4-F1
#
_entry.id   AF-A0A1X7D0Q4-F1
#
_cell.length_a   1.000
_cell.length_b   1.000
_cell.length_c   1.000
_cell.angle_alpha   90.00
_cell.angle_beta   90.00
_cell.angle_gamma   90.00
#
_symmetry.space_group_name_H-M   'P 1'
#
loop_
_entity.id
_entity.type
_entity.pdbx_description
1 polymer ?
#
loop_
_entity_poly.entity_id
_entity_poly.type
_entity_poly.pdbx_seq_one_letter_code
_entity_poly.pdbx_strand_id
1 'polypeptide(L)'
;MLRSGLLLSVYAVLLIGCTGRGFQPPPPDFTDWQKSGVSVEGVKSSMLACGYENVAGTGGGSIDERLKHFYCMKDAGFTRKDNLDLCKLGRVGESPVCDGRR
;
A
#
# COMPACT_ATOMS: atom_id res chain seq x y z
N MET A 1 23.37 -28.58 -35.06
CA MET A 1 22.68 -28.78 -33.77
C MET A 1 22.67 -27.53 -32.87
N LEU A 2 23.54 -26.52 -33.05
CA LEU A 2 23.58 -25.31 -32.20
C LEU A 2 22.49 -24.25 -32.45
N ARG A 3 21.74 -24.29 -33.57
CA ARG A 3 20.75 -23.25 -33.92
C ARG A 3 19.43 -23.35 -33.12
N SER A 4 18.94 -24.56 -32.83
CA SER A 4 17.67 -24.74 -32.10
C SER A 4 17.78 -24.39 -30.62
N GLY A 5 18.92 -24.64 -29.98
CA GLY A 5 19.13 -24.28 -28.56
C GLY A 5 19.13 -22.78 -28.31
N LEU A 6 19.67 -22.00 -29.27
CA LEU A 6 19.69 -20.54 -29.18
C LEU A 6 18.27 -19.96 -29.28
N LEU A 7 17.46 -20.47 -30.21
CA LEU A 7 16.06 -20.05 -30.40
C LEU A 7 15.20 -20.33 -29.15
N LEU A 8 15.42 -21.47 -28.49
CA LEU A 8 14.73 -21.82 -27.24
C LEU A 8 15.14 -20.91 -26.07
N SER A 9 16.41 -20.52 -25.99
CA SER A 9 16.90 -19.61 -24.94
C SER A 9 16.35 -18.19 -25.07
N VAL A 10 16.25 -17.67 -26.30
CA VAL A 10 15.68 -16.34 -26.58
C VAL A 10 14.18 -16.33 -26.27
N TYR A 11 13.47 -17.41 -26.59
CA TYR A 11 12.05 -17.54 -26.27
C TYR A 11 11.79 -17.55 -24.76
N ALA A 12 12.63 -18.25 -23.98
CA ALA A 12 12.53 -18.27 -22.53
C ALA A 12 12.76 -16.88 -21.89
N VAL A 13 13.72 -16.09 -22.40
CA VAL A 13 13.98 -14.73 -21.90
C VAL A 13 12.83 -13.77 -22.23
N LEU A 14 12.19 -13.90 -23.39
CA LEU A 14 11.04 -13.07 -23.78
C LEU A 14 9.81 -13.32 -22.90
N LEU A 15 9.58 -14.56 -22.45
CA LEU A 15 8.45 -14.90 -21.56
C LEU A 15 8.63 -14.32 -20.14
N ILE A 16 9.86 -14.14 -19.67
CA ILE A 16 10.15 -13.48 -18.39
C ILE A 16 9.82 -11.98 -18.46
N GLY A 17 10.02 -11.35 -19.62
CA GLY A 17 9.68 -9.94 -19.83
C GLY A 17 8.19 -9.62 -19.73
N CYS A 18 7.31 -10.55 -20.13
CA CYS A 18 5.85 -10.36 -20.05
C CYS A 18 5.26 -10.73 -18.67
N THR A 19 5.95 -11.57 -17.89
CA THR A 19 5.47 -12.03 -16.57
C THR A 19 6.16 -11.31 -15.41
N GLY A 20 7.22 -10.56 -15.67
CA GLY A 20 7.95 -9.78 -14.68
C GLY A 20 7.14 -8.58 -14.19
N ARG A 21 6.62 -8.63 -12.97
CA ARG A 21 6.04 -7.48 -12.24
C ARG A 21 7.06 -6.39 -11.87
N GLY A 22 8.30 -6.47 -12.36
CA GLY A 22 9.42 -5.63 -11.92
C GLY A 22 9.27 -4.12 -12.14
N PHE A 23 8.33 -3.70 -13.00
CA PHE A 23 8.06 -2.29 -13.30
C PHE A 23 6.60 -1.87 -13.04
N GLN A 24 5.79 -2.70 -12.36
CA GLN A 24 4.45 -2.28 -11.99
C GLN A 24 4.52 -1.34 -10.78
N PRO A 25 3.89 -0.15 -10.83
CA PRO A 25 3.80 0.70 -9.66
C PRO A 25 3.10 -0.05 -8.53
N PRO A 26 3.39 0.30 -7.26
CA PRO A 26 2.67 -0.28 -6.13
C PRO A 26 1.16 -0.06 -6.31
N PRO A 27 0.31 -0.98 -5.82
CA PRO A 27 -1.12 -0.79 -5.80
C PRO A 27 -1.48 0.55 -5.11
N PRO A 28 -2.58 1.20 -5.52
CA PRO A 28 -3.02 2.42 -4.86
C PRO A 28 -3.34 2.19 -3.37
N ASP A 29 -2.98 3.12 -2.47
CA ASP A 29 -3.14 2.92 -1.01
C ASP A 29 -4.60 2.63 -0.59
N PHE A 30 -5.60 3.23 -1.25
CA PHE A 30 -7.01 2.93 -0.99
C PHE A 30 -7.38 1.45 -1.18
N THR A 31 -6.61 0.71 -1.98
CA THR A 31 -6.89 -0.71 -2.25
C THR A 31 -6.55 -1.62 -1.08
N ASP A 32 -5.74 -1.16 -0.15
CA ASP A 32 -5.32 -1.93 1.03
C ASP A 32 -6.24 -1.72 2.24
N TRP A 33 -7.16 -0.76 2.17
CA TRP A 33 -8.16 -0.53 3.21
C TRP A 33 -9.44 -1.32 2.94
N GLN A 34 -10.08 -1.80 4.01
CA GLN A 34 -11.37 -2.47 3.93
C GLN A 34 -12.22 -2.26 5.18
N LYS A 35 -13.54 -2.26 4.98
CA LYS A 35 -14.56 -2.28 6.04
C LYS A 35 -15.81 -2.96 5.49
N SER A 36 -16.43 -3.83 6.29
CA SER A 36 -17.62 -4.57 5.88
C SER A 36 -18.75 -3.62 5.45
N GLY A 37 -19.34 -3.88 4.29
CA GLY A 37 -20.43 -3.06 3.74
C GLY A 37 -20.01 -1.71 3.12
N VAL A 38 -18.70 -1.41 3.01
CA VAL A 38 -18.22 -0.15 2.43
C VAL A 38 -17.66 -0.38 1.02
N SER A 39 -18.11 0.42 0.05
CA SER A 39 -17.59 0.39 -1.33
C SER A 39 -16.21 1.03 -1.45
N VAL A 40 -15.55 0.86 -2.59
CA VAL A 40 -14.26 1.49 -2.89
C VAL A 40 -14.35 3.02 -2.82
N GLU A 41 -15.45 3.60 -3.30
CA GLU A 41 -15.72 5.03 -3.22
C GLU A 41 -15.89 5.49 -1.77
N GLY A 42 -16.53 4.67 -0.93
CA GLY A 42 -16.64 4.92 0.50
C GLY A 42 -15.30 4.89 1.22
N VAL A 43 -14.39 3.98 0.83
CA VAL A 43 -13.01 3.96 1.32
C VAL A 43 -12.30 5.25 0.94
N LYS A 44 -12.31 5.61 -0.35
CA LYS A 44 -11.66 6.85 -0.84
C LYS A 44 -12.20 8.09 -0.14
N SER A 45 -13.52 8.19 -0.01
CA SER A 45 -14.17 9.30 0.69
C SER A 45 -13.75 9.37 2.15
N SER A 46 -13.62 8.23 2.84
CA SER A 46 -13.17 8.18 4.23
C SER A 46 -11.70 8.58 4.37
N MET A 47 -10.83 8.17 3.43
CA MET A 47 -9.44 8.61 3.41
C MET A 47 -9.35 10.13 3.25
N LEU A 48 -10.08 10.71 2.29
CA LEU A 48 -10.11 12.17 2.11
C LEU A 48 -10.61 12.88 3.38
N ALA A 49 -11.65 12.35 4.03
CA ALA A 49 -12.16 12.89 5.29
C ALA A 49 -11.16 12.78 6.44
N CYS A 50 -10.28 11.77 6.42
CA CYS A 50 -9.18 11.60 7.37
C CYS A 50 -7.94 12.46 7.06
N GLY A 51 -7.97 13.31 6.03
CA GLY A 51 -6.90 14.26 5.71
C GLY A 51 -5.88 13.77 4.68
N TYR A 52 -6.11 12.63 4.04
CA TYR A 52 -5.25 12.20 2.93
C TYR A 52 -5.36 13.18 1.75
N GLU A 53 -4.24 13.78 1.33
CA GLU A 53 -4.20 14.67 0.16
C GLU A 53 -4.46 13.92 -1.16
N ASN A 54 -4.05 12.65 -1.20
CA ASN A 54 -4.33 11.74 -2.30
C ASN A 54 -4.56 10.33 -1.75
N VAL A 55 -5.42 9.57 -2.44
CA VAL A 55 -5.84 8.23 -2.00
C VAL A 55 -5.05 7.09 -2.67
N ALA A 56 -4.24 7.41 -3.68
CA ALA A 56 -3.51 6.42 -4.45
C ALA A 56 -2.07 6.22 -3.99
N GLY A 57 -1.41 7.26 -3.47
CA GLY A 57 -0.05 7.19 -2.95
C GLY A 57 -0.01 7.33 -1.44
N THR A 58 1.21 7.28 -0.89
CA THR A 58 1.44 7.42 0.56
C THR A 58 1.26 8.86 1.07
N GLY A 59 0.84 9.82 0.23
CA GLY A 59 0.76 11.24 0.59
C GLY A 59 2.12 11.91 0.84
N GLY A 60 2.12 13.24 0.93
CA GLY A 60 3.24 14.03 1.45
C GLY A 60 3.25 14.10 2.98
N GLY A 61 4.03 15.03 3.52
CA GLY A 61 3.94 15.39 4.95
C GLY A 61 4.85 14.61 5.90
N SER A 62 4.84 15.08 7.14
CA SER A 62 5.59 14.55 8.28
C SER A 62 5.09 13.16 8.71
N ILE A 63 5.91 12.43 9.47
CA ILE A 63 5.51 11.11 10.00
C ILE A 63 4.29 11.23 10.91
N ASP A 64 4.21 12.29 11.72
CA ASP A 64 3.09 12.50 12.63
C ASP A 64 1.78 12.75 11.88
N GLU A 65 1.80 13.51 10.78
CA GLU A 65 0.62 13.69 9.92
C GLU A 65 0.16 12.37 9.30
N ARG A 66 1.10 11.60 8.74
CA ARG A 66 0.81 10.28 8.17
C ARG A 66 0.22 9.33 9.22
N LEU A 67 0.75 9.35 10.44
CA LEU A 67 0.21 8.56 11.55
C LEU A 67 -1.20 9.00 11.91
N LYS A 68 -1.48 10.30 12.03
CA LYS A 68 -2.82 10.82 12.31
C LYS A 68 -3.83 10.36 11.27
N HIS A 69 -3.49 10.44 9.98
CA HIS A 69 -4.38 10.01 8.91
C HIS A 69 -4.61 8.49 8.93
N PHE A 70 -3.54 7.70 9.10
CA PHE A 70 -3.61 6.24 9.20
C PHE A 70 -4.49 5.79 10.37
N TYR A 71 -4.33 6.41 11.53
CA TYR A 71 -5.12 6.06 12.71
C TYR A 71 -6.53 6.61 12.69
N CYS A 72 -6.79 7.73 12.03
CA CYS A 72 -8.16 8.16 11.76
C CYS A 72 -8.96 7.07 11.02
N MET A 73 -8.35 6.43 10.01
CA MET A 73 -9.01 5.32 9.29
C MET A 73 -9.26 4.12 10.21
N LYS A 74 -8.27 3.73 11.03
CA LYS A 74 -8.42 2.62 11.99
C LYS A 74 -9.49 2.91 13.04
N ASP A 75 -9.52 4.13 13.57
CA ASP A 75 -10.49 4.60 14.57
C ASP A 75 -11.90 4.68 13.97
N ALA A 76 -12.01 4.97 12.65
CA ALA A 76 -13.27 4.88 11.89
C ALA A 76 -13.70 3.43 11.58
N GLY A 77 -12.98 2.42 12.07
CA GLY A 77 -13.29 1.00 11.93
C GLY A 77 -12.87 0.38 10.61
N PHE A 78 -11.99 1.03 9.84
CA PHE A 78 -11.34 0.41 8.70
C PHE A 78 -10.16 -0.46 9.17
N THR A 79 -9.89 -1.51 8.39
CA THR A 79 -8.75 -2.40 8.61
C THR A 79 -7.87 -2.45 7.38
N ARG A 80 -6.61 -2.77 7.62
CA ARG A 80 -5.59 -2.96 6.60
C ARG A 80 -5.54 -4.41 6.16
N LYS A 81 -5.63 -4.67 4.86
CA LYS A 81 -5.55 -6.03 4.27
C LYS A 81 -4.19 -6.68 4.48
N ASP A 82 -3.14 -5.86 4.53
CA ASP A 82 -1.75 -6.26 4.79
C ASP A 82 -1.41 -6.34 6.29
N ASN A 83 -2.40 -6.15 7.19
CA ASN A 83 -2.22 -6.13 8.64
C ASN A 83 -1.19 -5.09 9.14
N LEU A 84 -0.95 -4.04 8.36
CA LEU A 84 -0.02 -2.98 8.72
C LEU A 84 -0.47 -2.26 9.99
N ASP A 85 0.50 -1.99 10.87
CA ASP A 85 0.32 -1.16 12.06
C ASP A 85 1.55 -0.28 12.23
N LEU A 86 1.42 1.00 11.87
CA LEU A 86 2.54 1.93 11.84
C LEU A 86 3.16 2.19 13.23
N CYS A 87 2.39 2.07 14.33
CA CYS A 87 2.95 2.30 15.66
C CYS A 87 3.75 1.11 16.17
N LYS A 88 3.62 -0.05 15.53
CA LYS A 88 4.42 -1.25 15.81
C LYS A 88 5.69 -1.32 14.97
N LEU A 89 5.93 -0.35 14.08
CA LEU A 89 7.10 -0.32 13.21
C LEU A 89 8.25 0.51 13.81
N GLY A 90 9.22 -0.16 14.43
CA GLY A 90 10.52 0.42 14.79
C GLY A 90 10.46 1.84 15.34
N ARG A 91 11.20 2.76 14.71
CA ARG A 91 11.28 4.18 15.12
C ARG A 91 10.01 4.99 14.87
N VAL A 92 9.11 4.54 13.99
CA VAL A 92 7.82 5.22 13.77
C VAL A 92 6.96 5.13 15.03
N GLY A 93 7.07 4.01 15.74
CA GLY A 93 6.43 3.80 17.03
C GLY A 93 6.85 4.81 18.10
N GLU A 94 7.98 5.51 17.98
CA GLU A 94 8.44 6.51 18.95
C GLU A 94 7.68 7.84 18.85
N SER A 95 6.87 8.04 17.81
CA SER A 95 6.05 9.25 17.66
C SER A 95 5.06 9.40 18.83
N PRO A 96 4.82 10.62 19.34
CA PRO A 96 3.78 10.87 20.34
C PRO A 96 2.38 10.47 19.88
N VAL A 97 2.12 10.42 18.57
CA VAL A 97 0.84 9.95 18.01
C VAL A 97 0.57 8.47 18.38
N CYS A 98 1.63 7.72 18.66
CA CYS A 98 1.57 6.30 19.03
C CYS A 98 1.41 6.05 20.53
N ASP A 99 1.35 7.08 21.37
CA ASP A 99 1.18 6.89 22.81
C ASP A 99 -0.21 6.29 23.10
N GLY A 100 -0.20 5.14 23.77
CA GLY A 100 -1.40 4.32 24.02
C GLY A 100 -1.85 3.44 22.85
N ARG A 101 -1.10 3.41 21.73
CA ARG A 101 -1.41 2.60 20.53
C ARG A 101 -0.38 1.49 20.23
N ARG A 102 0.64 1.33 21.07
CA ARG A 102 1.68 0.28 20.96
C ARG A 102 1.16 -1.07 21.45
#